data_AF-A0A7Y7H9U0-F1
#
_entry.id   AF-A0A7Y7H9U0-F1
#
_cell.length_a   1.000
_cell.length_b   1.000
_cell.length_c   1.000
_cell.angle_alpha   90.00
_cell.angle_beta   90.00
_cell.angle_gamma   90.00
#
_symmetry.space_group_name_H-M   'P 1'
#
loop_
_entity.id
_entity.type
_entity.pdbx_description
1 polymer ?
#
loop_
_entity_poly.entity_id
_entity_poly.type
_entity_poly.pdbx_seq_one_letter_code
_entity_poly.pdbx_strand_id
1 'polypeptide(L)'
;MTILPIKAFSQEVPSDSLANLSRNAMFTYAYIQIEGKLLSKKLKVDVDFGDTPEQLKAGKEYSDKLTGKKSYAAILNFMVQNKFELVQTLGYTEAYSGTGGTTGIVFIMKKNTAPR
;
A
#
# COMPACT_ATOMS: atom_id res chain seq x y z
N MET A 1 -58.33 -4.14 24.39
CA MET A 1 -56.87 -3.92 24.45
C MET A 1 -56.34 -4.16 23.06
N THR A 2 -56.11 -3.10 22.29
CA THR A 2 -55.87 -3.17 20.83
C THR A 2 -54.40 -2.88 20.60
N ILE A 3 -53.65 -3.85 20.10
CA ILE A 3 -52.21 -3.76 19.84
C ILE A 3 -52.03 -3.21 18.43
N LEU A 4 -51.41 -2.03 18.30
CA LEU A 4 -51.05 -1.45 17.00
C LEU A 4 -49.74 -2.08 16.50
N PRO A 5 -49.61 -2.44 15.21
CA PRO A 5 -48.36 -2.97 14.68
C PRO A 5 -47.32 -1.85 14.50
N ILE A 6 -46.11 -2.10 14.99
CA ILE A 6 -44.94 -1.25 14.76
C ILE A 6 -44.55 -1.41 13.28
N LYS A 7 -44.70 -0.35 12.48
CA LYS A 7 -44.13 -0.31 11.12
C LYS A 7 -42.61 -0.25 11.24
N ALA A 8 -41.94 -1.36 10.91
CA ALA A 8 -40.49 -1.38 10.72
C ALA A 8 -40.13 -0.48 9.54
N PHE A 9 -39.35 0.56 9.79
CA PHE A 9 -38.76 1.40 8.75
C PHE A 9 -37.59 0.63 8.14
N SER A 10 -37.84 -0.04 7.01
CA SER A 10 -36.78 -0.65 6.21
C SER A 10 -36.16 0.46 5.36
N GLN A 11 -34.97 0.91 5.75
CA GLN A 11 -34.19 1.82 4.93
C GLN A 11 -33.65 1.02 3.75
N GLU A 12 -34.27 1.16 2.58
CA GLU A 12 -33.69 0.67 1.32
C GLU A 12 -32.42 1.49 1.06
N VAL A 13 -31.27 0.91 1.38
CA VAL A 13 -29.98 1.48 1.00
C VAL A 13 -29.92 1.40 -0.53
N PRO A 14 -29.75 2.51 -1.26
CA PRO A 14 -29.67 2.48 -2.71
C PRO A 14 -28.47 1.60 -3.13
N SER A 15 -28.77 0.44 -3.70
CA SER A 15 -27.79 -0.56 -4.16
C SER A 15 -26.90 -0.06 -5.31
N ASP A 16 -27.19 1.12 -5.87
CA ASP A 16 -26.50 1.70 -7.02
C ASP A 16 -25.06 2.17 -6.71
N SER A 17 -24.72 2.39 -5.44
CA SER A 17 -23.37 2.80 -5.03
C SER A 17 -22.39 1.63 -4.94
N LEU A 18 -22.86 0.39 -4.72
CA LEU A 18 -22.01 -0.80 -4.59
C LEU A 18 -21.84 -1.53 -5.93
N ALA A 19 -22.84 -1.49 -6.81
CA ALA A 19 -22.79 -2.13 -8.12
C ALA A 19 -21.79 -1.45 -9.11
N ASN A 20 -21.44 -0.18 -8.89
CA ASN A 20 -20.48 0.56 -9.72
C ASN A 20 -19.02 0.42 -9.28
N LEU A 21 -18.75 0.04 -8.02
CA LEU A 21 -17.38 -0.27 -7.56
C LEU A 21 -16.87 -1.63 -8.06
N SER A 22 -17.79 -2.52 -8.46
CA SER A 22 -17.49 -3.88 -8.93
C SER A 22 -17.17 -3.95 -10.44
N ARG A 23 -17.36 -2.87 -11.20
CA ARG A 23 -16.99 -2.82 -12.62
C ARG A 23 -15.56 -2.31 -12.79
N ASN A 24 -14.63 -3.26 -12.73
CA ASN A 24 -13.55 -3.36 -13.72
C ASN A 24 -12.34 -2.44 -13.56
N ALA A 25 -11.76 -2.40 -12.37
CA ALA A 25 -10.34 -2.11 -12.25
C ALA A 25 -9.72 -3.02 -11.19
N MET A 26 -9.20 -4.17 -11.65
CA MET A 26 -8.43 -5.07 -10.82
C MET A 26 -7.12 -4.36 -10.49
N PHE A 27 -7.10 -3.64 -9.37
CA PHE A 27 -5.96 -2.85 -8.97
C PHE A 27 -4.91 -3.77 -8.33
N THR A 28 -3.72 -3.81 -8.92
CA THR A 28 -2.55 -4.45 -8.29
C THR A 28 -1.90 -3.46 -7.33
N TYR A 29 -1.75 -3.86 -6.07
CA TYR A 29 -1.05 -3.06 -5.07
C TYR A 29 0.38 -3.55 -4.89
N ALA A 30 1.23 -2.65 -4.42
CA ALA A 30 2.58 -2.93 -3.97
C ALA A 30 2.77 -2.33 -2.59
N TYR A 31 3.30 -3.12 -1.67
CA TYR A 31 3.68 -2.67 -0.33
C TYR A 31 5.19 -2.58 -0.28
N ILE A 32 5.71 -1.39 0.02
CA ILE A 32 7.14 -1.13 0.04
C ILE A 32 7.55 -0.76 1.45
N GLN A 33 8.16 -1.70 2.15
CA GLN A 33 8.71 -1.49 3.48
C GLN A 33 10.14 -0.95 3.35
N ILE A 34 10.43 0.13 4.05
CA ILE A 34 11.72 0.79 4.00
C ILE A 34 12.24 0.98 5.41
N GLU A 35 13.43 0.45 5.66
CA GLU A 35 14.09 0.50 6.96
C GLU A 35 15.45 1.18 6.83
N GLY A 36 15.82 1.97 7.83
CA GLY A 36 17.19 2.49 7.95
C GLY A 36 18.15 1.35 8.33
N LYS A 37 19.32 1.25 7.68
CA LYS A 37 20.36 0.35 8.17
C LYS A 37 21.07 1.00 9.35
N LEU A 38 21.07 0.33 10.51
CA LEU A 38 21.56 0.84 11.81
C LEU A 38 22.97 1.48 11.76
N LEU A 39 23.84 1.02 10.84
CA LEU A 39 25.22 1.49 10.67
C LEU A 39 25.49 2.17 9.32
N SER A 40 24.46 2.43 8.50
CA SER A 40 24.65 2.96 7.15
C SER A 40 23.55 3.95 6.76
N LYS A 41 23.92 5.03 6.06
CA LYS A 41 22.97 5.97 5.41
C LYS A 41 22.17 5.34 4.25
N LYS A 42 22.26 4.02 4.07
CA LYS A 42 21.59 3.27 3.01
C LYS A 42 20.31 2.65 3.55
N LEU A 43 19.29 2.65 2.71
CA LEU A 43 18.00 2.06 3.02
C LEU A 43 18.00 0.56 2.69
N LYS A 44 17.35 -0.23 3.53
CA LYS A 44 16.90 -1.59 3.22
C LYS A 44 15.46 -1.47 2.71
N VAL A 45 15.17 -2.07 1.57
CA VAL A 45 13.86 -1.98 0.93
C VAL A 45 13.35 -3.38 0.68
N ASP A 46 12.11 -3.63 1.09
CA ASP A 46 11.37 -4.82 0.74
C ASP A 46 10.10 -4.45 -0.01
N VAL A 47 9.83 -5.14 -1.12
CA VAL A 47 8.73 -4.89 -2.04
C VAL A 47 7.90 -6.15 -2.17
N ASP A 48 6.66 -6.04 -1.73
CA ASP A 48 5.66 -7.10 -1.82
C ASP A 48 4.61 -6.74 -2.89
N PHE A 49 4.45 -7.64 -3.87
CA PHE A 49 3.45 -7.54 -4.92
C PHE A 49 2.31 -8.57 -4.76
N GLY A 50 2.38 -9.46 -3.76
CA GLY A 50 1.46 -10.57 -3.54
C GLY A 50 2.11 -11.95 -3.66
N ASP A 51 1.29 -12.99 -3.56
CA ASP A 51 1.75 -14.36 -3.27
C ASP A 51 1.99 -15.25 -4.51
N THR A 52 1.67 -14.79 -5.73
CA THR A 52 1.92 -15.63 -6.90
C THR A 52 3.43 -15.76 -7.17
N PRO A 53 3.92 -16.89 -7.74
CA PRO A 53 5.35 -17.08 -7.99
C PRO A 53 6.00 -15.96 -8.84
N GLU A 54 5.24 -15.39 -9.79
CA GLU A 54 5.68 -14.25 -10.59
C GLU A 54 5.80 -12.97 -9.76
N GLN A 55 4.84 -12.71 -8.87
CA GLN A 55 4.85 -11.57 -7.96
C GLN A 55 5.99 -11.68 -6.94
N LEU A 56 6.21 -12.86 -6.35
CA LEU A 56 7.30 -13.10 -5.40
C LEU A 56 8.66 -12.87 -6.05
N LYS A 57 8.85 -13.36 -7.29
CA LYS A 57 10.09 -13.14 -8.04
C LYS A 57 10.29 -11.66 -8.36
N ALA A 58 9.27 -10.98 -8.89
CA ALA A 58 9.34 -9.57 -9.22
C ALA A 58 9.57 -8.70 -7.97
N GLY A 59 8.91 -9.03 -6.86
CA GLY A 59 9.07 -8.35 -5.57
C GLY A 59 10.52 -8.42 -5.11
N LYS A 60 11.09 -9.63 -5.11
CA LYS A 60 12.51 -9.82 -4.78
C LYS A 60 13.45 -9.02 -5.68
N GLU A 61 13.24 -9.04 -7.00
CA GLU A 61 14.07 -8.27 -7.95
C GLU A 61 14.02 -6.75 -7.66
N TYR A 62 12.83 -6.25 -7.29
CA TYR A 62 12.63 -4.85 -6.93
C TYR A 62 13.29 -4.52 -5.57
N SER A 63 13.11 -5.37 -4.56
CA SER A 63 13.77 -5.26 -3.24
C SER A 63 15.29 -5.15 -3.39
N ASP A 64 15.89 -6.03 -4.19
CA ASP A 64 17.35 -6.07 -4.41
C ASP A 64 17.84 -4.79 -5.12
N LYS A 65 17.10 -4.30 -6.11
CA LYS A 65 17.46 -3.10 -6.89
C LYS A 65 17.30 -1.79 -6.10
N LEU A 66 16.32 -1.75 -5.19
CA LEU A 66 16.01 -0.58 -4.37
C LEU A 66 16.79 -0.55 -3.05
N THR A 67 17.21 -1.71 -2.55
CA THR A 67 18.11 -1.78 -1.40
C THR A 67 19.43 -1.09 -1.73
N GLY A 68 19.93 -0.28 -0.80
CA GLY A 68 21.15 0.49 -0.96
C GLY A 68 20.96 1.91 -1.49
N LYS A 69 19.74 2.30 -1.89
CA LYS A 69 19.41 3.71 -2.18
C LYS A 69 19.50 4.55 -0.91
N LYS A 70 19.81 5.83 -1.08
CA LYS A 70 20.04 6.79 0.03
C LYS A 70 18.81 7.65 0.36
N SER A 71 17.75 7.60 -0.46
CA SER A 71 16.58 8.46 -0.29
C SER A 71 15.29 7.76 -0.69
N TYR A 72 14.21 8.12 0.02
CA TYR A 72 12.85 7.68 -0.31
C TYR A 72 12.41 8.14 -1.70
N ALA A 73 12.81 9.35 -2.12
CA ALA A 73 12.52 9.87 -3.45
C ALA A 73 13.07 8.98 -4.57
N ALA A 74 14.28 8.42 -4.41
CA ALA A 74 14.84 7.51 -5.40
C ALA A 74 14.03 6.22 -5.55
N ILE A 75 13.43 5.76 -4.45
CA ILE A 75 12.54 4.58 -4.43
C ILE A 75 11.22 4.92 -5.11
N LEU A 76 10.57 6.02 -4.73
CA LEU A 76 9.29 6.45 -5.31
C LEU A 76 9.41 6.73 -6.81
N ASN A 77 10.48 7.42 -7.24
CA ASN A 77 10.70 7.71 -8.66
C ASN A 77 10.85 6.44 -9.49
N PHE A 78 11.55 5.43 -8.96
CA PHE A 78 11.67 4.14 -9.62
C PHE A 78 10.30 3.46 -9.77
N MET A 79 9.47 3.47 -8.73
CA MET A 79 8.14 2.87 -8.79
C MET A 79 7.21 3.60 -9.77
N VAL A 80 7.27 4.94 -9.80
CA VAL A 80 6.54 5.77 -10.77
C VAL A 80 6.94 5.45 -12.22
N GLN A 81 8.24 5.27 -12.48
CA GLN A 81 8.72 4.83 -13.80
C GLN A 81 8.15 3.46 -14.19
N ASN A 82 7.92 2.58 -13.21
CA ASN A 82 7.29 1.27 -13.40
C ASN A 82 5.76 1.30 -13.29
N LYS A 83 5.15 2.47 -13.52
CA LYS A 83 3.68 2.67 -13.58
C LYS A 83 2.97 2.44 -12.25
N PHE A 84 3.66 2.63 -11.12
CA PHE A 84 3.01 2.66 -9.82
C PHE A 84 2.74 4.09 -9.37
N GLU A 85 1.61 4.29 -8.71
CA GLU A 85 1.20 5.55 -8.11
C GLU A 85 1.18 5.40 -6.60
N LEU A 86 1.72 6.38 -5.87
CA LEU A 86 1.69 6.38 -4.41
C LEU A 86 0.27 6.66 -3.94
N VAL A 87 -0.30 5.74 -3.18
CA VAL A 87 -1.65 5.88 -2.60
C VAL A 87 -1.56 6.37 -1.17
N GLN A 88 -0.68 5.74 -0.38
CA GLN A 88 -0.58 6.03 1.05
C GLN A 88 0.84 5.83 1.55
N THR A 89 1.18 6.59 2.59
CA THR A 89 2.40 6.43 3.37
C THR A 89 2.02 6.14 4.82
N LEU A 90 2.58 5.07 5.38
CA LEU A 90 2.43 4.69 6.78
C LEU A 90 3.80 4.76 7.44
N GLY A 91 3.94 5.54 8.50
CA GLY A 91 5.19 5.62 9.27
C GLY A 91 5.09 4.78 10.54
N TYR A 92 6.15 4.04 10.86
CA TYR A 92 6.31 3.39 12.16
C TYR A 92 7.48 4.02 12.90
N THR A 93 7.18 4.59 14.07
CA THR A 93 8.17 5.08 15.03
C THR A 93 8.24 4.08 16.16
N GLU A 94 9.32 3.30 16.25
CA GLU A 94 9.62 2.56 17.47
C GLU A 94 10.56 3.39 18.33
N ALA A 95 10.17 3.63 19.57
CA ALA A 95 11.05 4.22 20.57
C ALA A 95 11.85 3.08 21.24
N TYR A 96 13.06 2.81 20.75
CA TYR A 96 13.99 1.92 21.45
C TYR A 96 15.10 2.75 22.10
N SER A 97 15.18 2.71 23.44
CA SER A 97 16.29 3.23 24.24
C SER A 97 16.71 4.69 23.98
N GLY A 98 15.75 5.61 23.88
CA GLY A 98 16.02 7.06 23.87
C GLY A 98 16.58 7.65 22.56
N THR A 99 16.82 6.84 21.54
CA THR A 99 17.14 7.32 20.18
C THR A 99 15.86 7.41 19.36
N GLY A 100 15.30 8.62 19.24
CA GLY A 100 14.14 8.89 18.39
C GLY A 100 14.52 8.87 16.92
N GLY A 101 14.09 7.84 16.19
CA GLY A 101 14.25 7.74 14.73
C GLY A 101 13.08 6.98 14.11
N THR A 102 12.77 7.25 12.84
CA THR A 102 11.80 6.45 12.08
C THR A 102 12.38 5.07 11.83
N THR A 103 11.83 4.05 12.48
CA THR A 103 12.29 2.66 12.39
C THR A 103 11.96 2.07 11.02
N GLY A 104 10.82 2.48 10.44
CA GLY A 104 10.49 2.16 9.06
C GLY A 104 9.31 2.96 8.50
N ILE A 105 9.19 2.97 7.18
CA ILE A 105 8.08 3.54 6.43
C ILE A 105 7.54 2.48 5.47
N VAL A 106 6.22 2.38 5.36
CA VAL A 106 5.55 1.58 4.33
C VAL A 106 4.88 2.51 3.32
N PHE A 107 5.25 2.37 2.05
CA PHE A 107 4.51 2.96 0.95
C PHE A 107 3.53 1.95 0.38
N ILE A 108 2.27 2.34 0.30
CA ILE A 108 1.23 1.60 -0.42
C ILE A 108 1.11 2.25 -1.79
N MET A 109 1.43 1.48 -2.82
CA MET A 109 1.40 1.94 -4.20
C MET A 109 0.45 1.10 -5.04
N LYS A 110 -0.16 1.73 -6.03
CA LYS A 110 -1.15 1.12 -6.92
C LYS A 110 -0.62 1.11 -8.34
N LYS A 111 -0.65 -0.03 -9.00
CA LYS A 111 -0.27 -0.16 -10.41
C LYS A 111 -1.33 0.51 -11.27
N ASN A 112 -0.91 1.49 -12.07
CA ASN A 112 -1.75 2.10 -13.06
C ASN A 112 -1.82 1.20 -14.29
N THR A 113 -2.97 0.56 -14.49
CA THR A 113 -3.28 -0.28 -15.65
C THR A 113 -3.88 0.51 -16.82
N ALA A 114 -4.15 1.82 -16.65
CA ALA A 114 -4.72 2.65 -17.72
C ALA A 114 -3.62 3.34 -18.56
N PRO A 115 -3.79 3.42 -19.89
CA PRO A 115 -2.96 4.29 -20.73
C PRO A 115 -3.28 5.75 -20.37
N ARG A 116 -2.25 6.52 -20.01
CA ARG A 116 -2.35 7.98 -19.89
C ARG A 116 -2.12 8.63 -21.24
#